data_AF-A0A970BGC6-F1
#
_entry.id   AF-A0A970BGC6-F1
#
_cell.length_a   1.000
_cell.length_b   1.000
_cell.length_c   1.000
_cell.angle_alpha   90.00
_cell.angle_beta   90.00
_cell.angle_gamma   90.00
#
_symmetry.space_group_name_H-M   'P 1'
#
loop_
_entity.id
_entity.type
_entity.pdbx_description
1 polymer ?
#
loop_
_entity_poly.entity_id
_entity_poly.type
_entity_poly.pdbx_seq_one_letter_code
_entity_poly.pdbx_strand_id
1 'polypeptide(L)'
;MYPSFAQFIFRSNSFRKKMLPLAQGSTRFNISKTNFLKEKIQLPSIAEQTKIAHFLSSLDRKIAVTDGQIEKTKEWKKGMLQRMFV
;
A
#
# COMPACT_ATOMS: atom_id res chain seq x y z
N MET A 1 17.48 5.66 5.23
CA MET A 1 16.32 4.77 4.99
C MET A 1 15.99 4.80 3.51
N TYR A 2 15.84 3.64 2.86
CA TYR A 2 15.45 3.60 1.45
C TYR A 2 14.00 4.08 1.27
N PRO A 3 13.70 5.10 0.44
CA PRO A 3 12.38 5.74 0.42
C PRO A 3 11.21 4.79 0.13
N SER A 4 11.34 3.88 -0.84
CA SER A 4 10.28 2.93 -1.17
C SER A 4 10.06 1.89 -0.05
N PHE A 5 11.10 1.57 0.72
CA PHE A 5 10.96 0.69 1.88
C PHE A 5 10.13 1.36 2.99
N ALA A 6 10.32 2.66 3.22
CA ALA A 6 9.56 3.43 4.20
C ALA A 6 8.06 3.36 3.95
N GLN A 7 7.64 3.47 2.69
CA GLN A 7 6.24 3.33 2.27
C GLN A 7 5.64 1.99 2.72
N PHE A 8 6.37 0.89 2.51
CA PHE A 8 5.90 -0.44 2.89
C PHE A 8 5.82 -0.60 4.42
N ILE A 9 6.78 -0.05 5.16
CA ILE A 9 6.73 -0.04 6.63
C ILE A 9 5.50 0.72 7.12
N PHE A 10 5.25 1.93 6.63
CA PHE A 10 4.10 2.74 7.09
C PHE A 10 2.75 2.16 6.69
N ARG A 11 2.67 1.40 5.60
CA ARG A 11 1.46 0.68 5.18
C ARG A 11 1.26 -0.65 5.91
N SER A 12 2.29 -1.19 6.56
CA SER A 12 2.21 -2.47 7.26
C SER A 12 1.19 -2.43 8.39
N ASN A 13 0.50 -3.55 8.60
CA ASN A 13 -0.47 -3.68 9.69
C ASN A 13 0.16 -3.49 11.06
N SER A 14 1.40 -3.94 11.25
CA SER A 14 2.13 -3.77 12.52
C SER A 14 2.34 -2.30 12.85
N PHE A 15 2.83 -1.51 11.88
CA PHE A 15 3.02 -0.08 12.07
C PHE A 15 1.69 0.64 12.29
N ARG A 16 0.67 0.35 11.47
CA ARG A 16 -0.66 0.95 11.63
C ARG A 16 -1.28 0.66 13.00
N LYS A 17 -1.19 -0.58 13.49
CA LYS A 17 -1.67 -0.95 14.83
C LYS A 17 -0.95 -0.19 15.95
N LYS A 18 0.34 0.07 15.81
CA LYS A 18 1.09 0.92 16.76
C LYS A 18 0.70 2.39 16.69
N MET A 19 0.41 2.91 15.49
CA MET A 19 0.05 4.33 15.32
C MET A 19 -1.37 4.67 15.74
N LEU A 20 -2.32 3.74 15.57
CA LEU A 20 -3.74 3.95 15.91
C LEU A 20 -3.98 4.49 17.33
N PRO A 21 -3.40 3.93 18.42
CA PRO A 21 -3.62 4.45 19.77
C PRO A 21 -2.97 5.83 20.02
N LEU A 22 -1.98 6.22 19.20
CA LEU A 22 -1.35 7.53 19.30
C LEU A 22 -2.16 8.63 18.62
N ALA A 23 -3.18 8.25 17.85
CA ALA A 23 -4.04 9.17 17.13
C ALA A 23 -5.07 9.78 18.11
N GLN A 24 -5.13 11.10 18.16
CA GLN A 24 -5.93 11.88 19.11
C GLN A 24 -6.94 12.75 18.34
N GLY A 25 -8.10 13.01 18.96
CA GLY A 25 -9.20 13.79 18.38
C GLY A 25 -10.42 12.93 18.03
N SER A 26 -11.60 13.55 17.94
CA SER A 26 -12.88 12.87 17.70
C SER A 26 -13.31 12.88 16.24
N THR A 27 -13.21 14.03 15.56
CA THR A 27 -13.58 14.19 14.13
C THR A 27 -12.36 14.10 13.21
N ARG A 28 -11.20 14.57 13.66
CA ARG A 28 -9.93 14.48 12.94
C ARG A 28 -8.86 13.91 13.84
N PHE A 29 -8.40 12.72 13.48
CA PHE A 29 -7.29 12.07 14.17
C PHE A 29 -5.97 12.75 13.81
N ASN A 30 -5.21 13.18 14.82
CA ASN A 30 -3.86 13.73 14.68
C ASN A 30 -2.89 12.96 15.57
N ILE A 31 -1.64 12.82 15.14
CA ILE A 31 -0.57 12.22 15.94
C ILE A 31 0.42 13.33 16.27
N SER A 32 0.80 13.47 17.55
CA SER A 32 1.80 14.45 17.94
C SER A 32 3.17 14.08 17.36
N LYS A 33 3.91 15.09 16.87
CA LYS A 33 5.26 14.88 16.32
C LYS A 33 6.18 14.18 17.33
N THR A 34 6.07 14.53 18.61
CA THR A 34 6.89 13.97 19.67
C THR A 34 6.59 12.49 19.91
N ASN A 35 5.32 12.08 19.89
CA ASN A 35 4.96 10.68 20.02
C ASN A 35 5.38 9.89 18.78
N PHE A 36 5.15 10.44 17.58
CA PHE A 36 5.57 9.81 16.34
C PHE A 36 7.08 9.54 16.28
N LEU A 37 7.92 10.51 16.71
CA LEU A 37 9.38 10.36 16.70
C LEU A 37 9.91 9.41 17.77
N LYS A 38 9.15 9.13 18.83
CA LYS A 38 9.53 8.17 19.88
C LYS A 38 9.32 6.72 19.45
N GLU A 39 8.52 6.49 18.41
CA GLU A 39 8.19 5.15 17.95
C GLU A 39 9.40 4.46 17.32
N LYS A 40 9.74 3.29 17.86
CA LYS A 40 10.85 2.48 17.38
C LYS A 40 10.37 1.55 16.28
N ILE A 41 11.06 1.58 15.15
CA ILE A 41 10.89 0.65 14.04
C ILE A 41 12.13 -0.24 13.90
N GLN A 42 11.92 -1.49 13.49
CA GLN A 42 13.02 -2.35 13.08
C GLN A 42 13.45 -1.93 11.67
N LEU A 43 14.72 -1.57 11.54
CA LEU A 43 15.29 -1.12 10.27
C LEU A 43 16.42 -2.07 9.87
N PRO A 44 16.23 -2.94 8.85
CA PRO A 44 17.26 -3.86 8.40
C PRO A 44 18.38 -3.13 7.64
N SER A 45 19.39 -3.84 7.17
CA SER A 45 20.48 -3.22 6.39
C SER A 45 19.97 -2.55 5.11
N ILE A 46 20.71 -1.58 4.56
CA ILE A 46 20.30 -0.89 3.32
C ILE A 46 20.12 -1.89 2.16
N ALA A 47 21.00 -2.88 2.05
CA ALA A 47 20.90 -3.92 1.03
C ALA A 47 19.60 -4.73 1.15
N GLU A 48 19.20 -5.11 2.37
CA GLU A 48 17.94 -5.80 2.62
C GLU A 48 16.73 -4.90 2.36
N GLN A 49 16.77 -3.62 2.77
CA GLN A 49 15.71 -2.65 2.49
C GLN A 49 15.45 -2.55 0.98
N THR A 50 16.50 -2.43 0.18
CA THR A 50 16.43 -2.38 -1.28
C THR A 50 15.84 -3.67 -1.85
N LYS A 51 16.31 -4.85 -1.40
CA LYS A 51 15.78 -6.15 -1.87
C LYS A 51 14.30 -6.32 -1.56
N ILE A 52 13.88 -6.01 -0.33
CA ILE A 52 12.49 -6.09 0.10
C ILE A 52 11.63 -5.12 -0.71
N ALA A 53 12.07 -3.87 -0.87
CA ALA A 53 11.31 -2.87 -1.60
C ALA A 53 11.15 -3.24 -3.09
N HIS A 54 12.20 -3.71 -3.76
CA HIS A 54 12.08 -4.17 -5.15
C HIS A 54 11.12 -5.34 -5.29
N PHE A 55 11.19 -6.31 -4.37
CA PHE A 55 10.27 -7.45 -4.38
C PHE A 55 8.82 -6.99 -4.23
N LEU A 56 8.51 -6.19 -3.22
CA LEU A 56 7.15 -5.70 -2.97
C LEU A 56 6.64 -4.81 -4.12
N SER A 57 7.49 -3.94 -4.68
CA SER A 57 7.14 -3.13 -5.86
C SER A 57 6.85 -3.98 -7.10
N SER A 58 7.54 -5.11 -7.27
CA SER A 58 7.24 -6.04 -8.38
C SER A 58 5.85 -6.69 -8.22
N LEU A 59 5.44 -6.97 -6.98
CA LEU A 59 4.10 -7.47 -6.68
C LEU A 59 3.03 -6.41 -6.94
N ASP A 60 3.24 -5.17 -6.48
CA ASP A 60 2.33 -4.05 -6.76
C ASP A 60 2.13 -3.86 -8.27
N ARG A 61 3.22 -3.93 -9.06
CA ARG A 61 3.14 -3.86 -10.53
C ARG A 61 2.32 -5.02 -11.10
N LYS A 62 2.51 -6.24 -10.60
CA LYS A 62 1.77 -7.42 -11.06
C LYS A 62 0.28 -7.31 -10.75
N ILE A 63 -0.08 -6.77 -9.58
CA ILE A 63 -1.47 -6.49 -9.19
C ILE A 63 -2.08 -5.48 -10.17
N ALA A 64 -1.42 -4.34 -10.38
CA ALA A 64 -1.92 -3.31 -11.29
C ALA A 64 -2.14 -3.80 -12.73
N VAL A 65 -1.24 -4.65 -13.25
CA VAL A 65 -1.42 -5.28 -14.56
C VAL A 65 -2.64 -6.21 -14.58
N THR A 66 -2.79 -7.03 -13.54
CA THR A 66 -3.93 -7.97 -13.41
C THR A 66 -5.25 -7.21 -13.33
N ASP A 67 -5.32 -6.14 -12.53
CA ASP A 67 -6.52 -5.30 -12.41
C ASP A 67 -6.88 -4.66 -13.76
N GLY A 68 -5.89 -4.17 -14.50
CA GLY A 68 -6.10 -3.66 -15.85
C GLY A 68 -6.64 -4.71 -16.84
N GLN A 69 -6.20 -5.97 -16.72
CA GLN A 69 -6.73 -7.09 -17.53
C GLN A 69 -8.17 -7.42 -17.14
N ILE A 70 -8.49 -7.39 -15.85
CA ILE A 70 -9.85 -7.61 -15.34
C ILE A 70 -10.81 -6.55 -15.91
N GLU A 71 -10.44 -5.27 -15.85
CA GLU A 71 -11.29 -4.20 -16.37
C GLU A 71 -11.50 -4.30 -17.89
N LYS A 72 -10.45 -4.57 -18.66
CA LYS A 72 -10.58 -4.82 -20.10
C LYS A 72 -11.51 -5.99 -20.41
N THR A 73 -11.42 -7.06 -19.62
CA THR A 73 -12.27 -8.24 -19.80
C THR A 73 -13.73 -7.92 -19.48
N LYS A 74 -13.99 -7.12 -18.44
CA LYS A 74 -15.35 -6.64 -18.11
C LYS A 74 -15.92 -5.77 -19.22
N GLU A 75 -15.14 -4.84 -19.76
CA GLU A 75 -15.54 -3.98 -20.88
C GLU A 75 -15.85 -4.80 -22.14
N TRP A 76 -14.98 -5.75 -22.49
CA TRP A 76 -15.19 -6.63 -23.63
C TRP A 76 -16.46 -7.46 -23.48
N LYS A 77 -16.68 -8.07 -22.30
CA LYS A 77 -17.93 -8.82 -21.99
C LYS A 77 -19.16 -7.93 -22.14
N LYS A 78 -19.10 -6.69 -21.65
CA LYS A 78 -20.19 -5.71 -21.78
C LYS A 78 -20.49 -5.40 -23.25
N GLY A 79 -19.46 -5.16 -24.07
CA GLY A 79 -19.59 -4.92 -25.50
C GLY A 79 -20.19 -6.10 -26.26
N MET A 80 -19.83 -7.34 -25.91
CA MET A 80 -20.44 -8.53 -26.49
C MET A 80 -21.93 -8.64 -26.17
N LEU A 81 -22.30 -8.45 -24.90
CA LEU A 81 -23.71 -8.50 -24.49
C LEU A 81 -24.55 -7.43 -25.19
N GLN A 82 -24.02 -6.22 -25.37
CA GLN A 82 -24.69 -5.18 -26.14
C GLN A 82 -24.98 -5.62 -27.58
N ARG A 83 -24.06 -6.36 -28.22
CA ARG A 83 -24.25 -6.88 -29.58
C ARG A 83 -25.19 -8.08 -29.67
N MET A 84 -25.59 -8.70 -28.56
CA MET A 84 -26.50 -9.85 -28.55
C MET A 84 -27.98 -9.46 -28.59
N PHE A 85 -28.32 -8.23 -28.22
CA PHE A 85 -29.69 -7.73 -28.11
C PHE A 85 -29.99 -6.60 -29.12
N VAL A 86 -29.18 -6.51 -30.19
CA VAL A 86 -29.39 -5.65 -31.36
C VAL A 86 -29.52 -6.56 -32.59
#